data_AF-A0A920M0L1-F1
#
_entry.id   AF-A0A920M0L1-F1
#
_cell.length_a   1.000
_cell.length_b   1.000
_cell.length_c   1.000
_cell.angle_alpha   90.00
_cell.angle_beta   90.00
_cell.angle_gamma   90.00
#
_symmetry.space_group_name_H-M   'P 1'
#
loop_
_entity.id
_entity.type
_entity.pdbx_description
1 polymer ?
#
loop_
_entity_poly.entity_id
_entity_poly.type
_entity_poly.pdbx_seq_one_letter_code
_entity_poly.pdbx_strand_id
1 'polypeptide(L)'
;MSIVIVDSGGANLTSIKNAFEKISSQAVVSIDENIICNADYVILPGVGSAQMVMQSLISNNLVNVIKSLTQPVLGICVGMQILFNSSEEQNCKCLGLINDDIKSSICQKIKLCHIWDGIK
;
A
#
# COMPACT_ATOMS: atom_id res chain seq x y z
N MET A 1 8.51 6.96 -18.01
CA MET A 1 8.44 6.22 -16.75
C MET A 1 7.44 6.93 -15.85
N SER A 2 6.20 6.44 -15.76
CA SER A 2 5.13 6.98 -14.92
C SER A 2 5.00 6.17 -13.63
N ILE A 3 5.02 6.87 -12.50
CA ILE A 3 4.81 6.25 -11.18
C ILE A 3 3.51 6.81 -10.63
N VAL A 4 2.61 5.93 -10.21
CA VAL A 4 1.37 6.32 -9.53
C VAL A 4 1.42 5.87 -8.07
N ILE A 5 1.00 6.75 -7.17
CA ILE A 5 0.78 6.44 -5.76
C ILE A 5 -0.73 6.35 -5.57
N VAL A 6 -1.22 5.17 -5.21
CA VAL A 6 -2.64 4.97 -4.91
C VAL A 6 -2.95 5.63 -3.58
N ASP A 7 -3.90 6.57 -3.56
CA ASP A 7 -4.40 7.10 -2.28
C ASP A 7 -5.32 6.07 -1.62
N SER A 8 -4.71 5.27 -0.76
CA SER A 8 -5.39 4.23 0.02
C SER A 8 -5.92 4.76 1.36
N GLY A 9 -5.94 6.07 1.58
CA GLY A 9 -6.36 6.69 2.84
C GLY A 9 -5.32 6.60 3.97
N GLY A 10 -5.21 7.69 4.74
CA GLY A 10 -4.43 7.77 5.99
C GLY A 10 -2.91 7.91 5.81
N ALA A 11 -2.34 7.54 4.67
CA ALA A 11 -0.89 7.62 4.45
C ALA A 11 -0.40 9.07 4.24
N ASN A 12 0.83 9.36 4.69
CA ASN A 12 1.48 10.64 4.40
C ASN A 12 2.03 10.66 2.97
N LEU A 13 1.15 10.93 2.00
CA LEU A 13 1.47 10.94 0.57
C LEU A 13 2.51 12.01 0.22
N THR A 14 2.55 13.13 0.95
CA THR A 14 3.55 14.20 0.77
C THR A 14 4.96 13.69 0.99
N SER A 15 5.20 12.90 2.04
CA SER A 15 6.52 12.32 2.29
C SER A 15 6.95 11.34 1.19
N ILE A 16 6.01 10.54 0.68
CA ILE A 16 6.28 9.58 -0.40
C ILE A 16 6.62 10.33 -1.69
N LYS A 17 5.81 11.33 -2.04
CA LYS A 17 6.06 12.18 -3.21
C LYS A 17 7.42 12.87 -3.14
N ASN A 18 7.77 13.44 -2.00
CA ASN A 18 9.08 14.07 -1.78
C ASN A 18 10.24 13.08 -1.92
N ALA A 19 10.06 11.80 -1.53
CA ALA A 19 11.08 10.78 -1.72
C ALA A 19 11.32 10.47 -3.21
N PHE A 20 10.26 10.42 -4.01
CA PHE A 20 10.38 10.24 -5.47
C PHE A 20 10.98 11.48 -6.16
N GLU A 21 10.61 12.69 -5.73
CA GLU A 21 11.19 13.92 -6.26
C GLU A 21 12.72 13.99 -6.07
N LYS A 22 13.23 13.51 -4.92
CA LYS A 22 14.67 13.45 -4.64
C LYS A 22 15.46 12.54 -5.58
N ILE A 23 14.83 11.52 -6.15
CA ILE A 23 15.43 10.62 -7.14
C ILE A 23 15.05 11.01 -8.58
N SER A 24 14.66 12.27 -8.78
CA SER A 24 14.27 12.83 -10.09
C SER A 24 13.13 12.07 -10.78
N SER A 25 12.28 11.39 -10.00
CA SER A 25 11.10 10.68 -10.49
C SER A 25 9.83 11.44 -10.11
N GLN A 26 8.94 11.69 -11.06
CA GLN A 26 7.65 12.31 -10.77
C GLN A 26 6.62 11.22 -10.49
N ALA A 27 6.08 11.22 -9.27
CA ALA A 27 5.00 10.34 -8.87
C ALA A 27 3.68 11.13 -8.80
N VAL A 28 2.63 10.58 -9.39
CA VAL A 28 1.28 11.15 -9.38
C VAL A 28 0.46 10.42 -8.32
N VAL A 29 -0.19 11.16 -7.43
CA VAL A 29 -1.16 10.58 -6.50
C VAL A 29 -2.50 10.49 -7.22
N SER A 30 -3.15 9.32 -7.21
CA SER A 30 -4.44 9.14 -7.87
C SER A 30 -5.28 8.02 -7.24
N ILE A 31 -6.60 8.19 -7.37
CA ILE A 31 -7.62 7.14 -7.18
C ILE A 31 -8.37 6.84 -8.49
N ASP A 32 -7.96 7.44 -9.60
CA ASP A 32 -8.54 7.20 -10.92
C ASP A 32 -7.99 5.90 -11.49
N GLU A 33 -8.88 4.97 -11.81
CA GLU A 33 -8.56 3.67 -12.40
C GLU A 33 -7.73 3.79 -13.68
N ASN A 34 -8.00 4.79 -14.53
CA ASN A 34 -7.32 4.96 -15.80
C ASN A 34 -5.88 5.40 -15.58
N ILE A 35 -5.63 6.26 -14.59
CA ILE A 35 -4.28 6.68 -14.23
C ILE A 35 -3.51 5.51 -13.64
N ILE A 36 -4.16 4.69 -12.80
CA ILE A 36 -3.53 3.55 -12.15
C ILE A 36 -3.15 2.46 -13.16
N CYS A 37 -4.07 2.09 -14.05
CA CYS A 37 -3.87 1.03 -15.04
C CYS A 37 -2.81 1.41 -16.10
N ASN A 38 -2.67 2.69 -16.44
CA ASN A 38 -1.71 3.16 -17.44
C ASN A 38 -0.33 3.54 -16.86
N ALA A 39 -0.11 3.34 -15.55
CA ALA A 39 1.18 3.64 -14.92
C ALA A 39 2.21 2.51 -15.16
N ASP A 40 3.48 2.88 -15.33
CA ASP A 40 4.58 1.90 -15.44
C ASP A 40 4.86 1.21 -14.09
N TYR A 41 4.66 1.92 -12.97
CA TYR A 41 4.83 1.41 -11.61
C TYR A 41 3.73 1.92 -10.69
N VAL A 42 3.21 1.04 -9.83
CA VAL A 42 2.16 1.37 -8.86
C VAL A 42 2.71 1.25 -7.44
N ILE A 43 2.55 2.31 -6.65
CA ILE A 43 2.89 2.35 -5.24
C ILE A 43 1.60 2.27 -4.43
N LEU A 44 1.51 1.25 -3.58
CA LEU A 44 0.38 1.04 -2.68
C LEU A 44 0.85 1.32 -1.24
N PRO A 45 0.76 2.56 -0.76
CA PRO A 45 1.06 2.87 0.63
C PRO A 45 -0.02 2.32 1.57
N GLY A 46 0.27 2.26 2.86
CA GLY A 46 -0.73 1.97 3.87
C GLY A 46 -0.22 2.24 5.27
N VAL A 47 -1.05 2.88 6.09
CA VAL A 47 -0.81 3.11 7.52
C VAL A 47 -2.08 2.78 8.32
N GLY A 48 -1.95 2.58 9.63
CA GLY A 48 -3.06 2.13 10.46
C GLY A 48 -3.19 0.61 10.40
N SER A 49 -4.40 0.09 10.16
CA SER A 49 -4.66 -1.36 10.06
C SER A 49 -4.96 -1.79 8.63
N ALA A 50 -4.74 -3.08 8.33
CA ALA A 50 -5.10 -3.69 7.04
C ALA A 50 -6.58 -3.46 6.70
N GLN A 51 -7.46 -3.50 7.70
CA GLN A 51 -8.89 -3.23 7.53
C GLN A 51 -9.17 -1.81 7.05
N MET A 52 -8.52 -0.79 7.62
CA MET A 52 -8.71 0.60 7.20
C MET A 52 -8.32 0.80 5.74
N VAL A 53 -7.16 0.27 5.35
CA VAL A 53 -6.66 0.37 3.97
C VAL A 53 -7.59 -0.38 3.01
N MET A 54 -8.02 -1.61 3.35
CA MET A 54 -8.98 -2.35 2.53
C MET A 54 -10.32 -1.64 2.40
N GLN A 55 -10.85 -1.05 3.46
CA GLN A 55 -12.10 -0.27 3.42
C GLN A 55 -11.98 0.94 2.50
N SER A 56 -10.85 1.63 2.52
CA SER A 56 -10.58 2.75 1.60
C SER A 56 -10.58 2.27 0.15
N LEU A 57 -9.89 1.16 -0.16
CA LEU A 57 -9.86 0.60 -1.51
C LEU A 57 -11.25 0.14 -1.98
N ILE A 58 -12.06 -0.44 -1.09
CA ILE A 58 -13.45 -0.83 -1.39
C ILE A 58 -14.30 0.41 -1.69
N SER A 59 -14.19 1.44 -0.85
CA SER A 59 -15.00 2.67 -0.99
C SER A 59 -14.67 3.43 -2.28
N ASN A 60 -13.44 3.32 -2.77
CA ASN A 60 -12.98 3.91 -4.03
C ASN A 60 -13.11 2.96 -5.24
N ASN A 61 -13.71 1.77 -5.10
CA ASN A 61 -13.82 0.75 -6.15
C ASN A 61 -12.46 0.27 -6.73
N LEU A 62 -11.37 0.41 -5.97
CA LEU A 62 -10.01 0.12 -6.43
C LEU A 62 -9.59 -1.34 -6.23
N VAL A 63 -10.36 -2.15 -5.50
CA VAL A 63 -10.00 -3.55 -5.22
C VAL A 63 -9.79 -4.34 -6.51
N ASN A 64 -10.74 -4.29 -7.44
CA ASN A 64 -10.63 -5.03 -8.70
C ASN A 64 -9.56 -4.43 -9.61
N VAL A 65 -9.44 -3.10 -9.62
CA VAL A 65 -8.38 -2.38 -10.36
C VAL A 65 -7.01 -2.91 -9.94
N ILE A 66 -6.70 -2.90 -8.64
CA ILE A 66 -5.41 -3.35 -8.10
C ILE A 66 -5.19 -4.84 -8.39
N LYS A 67 -6.24 -5.67 -8.33
CA LYS A 67 -6.12 -7.10 -8.66
C LYS A 67 -5.86 -7.37 -10.14
N SER A 68 -6.29 -6.48 -11.03
CA SER A 68 -6.09 -6.61 -12.48
C SER A 68 -4.76 -6.06 -12.99
N LEU A 69 -3.95 -5.43 -12.12
CA LEU A 69 -2.70 -4.82 -12.54
C LEU A 69 -1.70 -5.89 -12.99
N THR A 70 -1.04 -5.62 -14.11
CA THR A 70 0.03 -6.47 -14.66
C THR A 70 1.41 -5.88 -14.45
N GLN A 71 1.47 -4.58 -14.15
CA GLN A 71 2.69 -3.85 -13.85
C GLN A 71 3.16 -4.09 -12.40
N PRO A 72 4.44 -3.82 -12.09
CA PRO A 72 4.96 -3.99 -10.74
C PRO A 72 4.24 -3.11 -9.71
N VAL A 73 3.82 -3.73 -8.60
CA VAL A 73 3.20 -3.07 -7.46
C VAL A 73 4.13 -3.11 -6.25
N LEU A 74 4.46 -1.94 -5.69
CA LEU A 74 5.22 -1.82 -4.44
C LEU A 74 4.28 -1.49 -3.29
N GLY A 75 4.06 -2.46 -2.39
CA GLY A 75 3.37 -2.23 -1.13
C GLY A 75 4.30 -1.62 -0.06
N ILE A 76 3.87 -0.56 0.63
CA ILE A 76 4.64 0.06 1.72
C ILE A 76 3.90 -0.12 3.05
N CYS A 77 4.58 -0.69 4.05
CA CYS A 77 4.05 -0.96 5.40
C CYS A 77 2.75 -1.79 5.34
N VAL A 78 1.61 -1.25 5.75
CA VAL A 78 0.31 -1.95 5.67
C VAL A 78 -0.10 -2.22 4.23
N GLY A 79 0.33 -1.36 3.30
CA GLY A 79 0.11 -1.56 1.86
C GLY A 79 0.74 -2.85 1.33
N MET A 80 1.85 -3.31 1.93
CA MET A 80 2.40 -4.64 1.64
C MET A 80 1.53 -5.75 2.22
N GLN A 81 0.98 -5.54 3.42
CA GLN A 81 0.22 -6.57 4.11
C GLN A 81 -1.06 -6.93 3.36
N ILE A 82 -1.73 -5.95 2.78
CA ILE A 82 -2.98 -6.16 2.06
C ILE A 82 -2.80 -6.88 0.71
N LEU A 83 -1.58 -7.13 0.25
CA LEU A 83 -1.33 -7.94 -0.95
C LEU A 83 -1.53 -9.45 -0.70
N PHE A 84 -1.47 -9.89 0.56
CA PHE A 84 -1.64 -11.28 0.97
C PHE A 84 -3.14 -11.68 0.97
N ASN A 85 -3.43 -12.94 1.29
CA ASN A 85 -4.80 -13.46 1.34
C ASN A 85 -5.61 -12.84 2.48
N SER A 86 -5.01 -12.77 3.67
CA SER A 86 -5.65 -12.22 4.85
C SER A 86 -4.62 -11.67 5.85
N SER A 87 -5.11 -10.82 6.74
CA SER A 87 -4.37 -10.34 7.92
C SER A 87 -5.06 -10.81 9.19
N GLU A 88 -4.29 -11.44 10.09
CA GLU A 88 -4.75 -11.76 11.45
C GLU A 88 -5.13 -10.50 12.24
N GLU A 89 -4.55 -9.35 11.89
CA GLU A 89 -4.95 -8.07 12.47
C GLU A 89 -6.40 -7.77 12.04
N GLN A 90 -7.33 -7.92 13.00
CA GLN A 90 -8.76 -7.68 12.83
C GLN A 90 -9.46 -8.68 11.87
N ASN A 91 -8.86 -9.85 11.60
CA ASN A 91 -9.40 -10.88 10.70
C ASN A 91 -9.82 -10.33 9.33
N CYS A 92 -8.97 -9.50 8.73
CA CYS A 92 -9.28 -8.80 7.48
C CYS A 92 -8.98 -9.69 6.26
N LYS A 93 -9.94 -9.78 5.32
CA LYS A 93 -9.68 -10.35 3.99
C LYS A 93 -8.98 -9.30 3.11
N CYS A 94 -7.85 -9.68 2.55
CA CYS A 94 -6.98 -8.80 1.78
C CYS A 94 -7.13 -9.06 0.27
N LEU A 95 -6.22 -8.53 -0.56
CA LEU A 95 -6.32 -8.61 -2.01
C LEU A 95 -6.08 -10.04 -2.54
N GLY A 96 -5.29 -10.86 -1.86
CA GLY A 96 -4.99 -12.23 -2.27
C GLY A 96 -4.19 -12.31 -3.56
N LEU A 97 -3.29 -11.34 -3.78
CA LEU A 97 -2.35 -11.33 -4.91
C LEU A 97 -1.14 -12.23 -4.64
N ILE A 98 -0.76 -12.33 -3.37
CA ILE A 98 0.26 -13.25 -2.88
C ILE A 98 -0.47 -14.37 -2.14
N ASN A 99 -0.26 -15.60 -2.58
CA ASN A 99 -0.92 -16.78 -2.01
C ASN A 99 -0.25 -17.24 -0.72
N ASP A 100 -0.31 -16.38 0.30
CA ASP A 100 0.15 -16.64 1.66
C ASP A 100 -0.69 -15.78 2.62
N ASP A 101 -0.68 -16.12 3.91
CA ASP A 101 -1.41 -15.39 4.95
C ASP A 101 -0.44 -14.63 5.85
N ILE A 102 -0.77 -13.38 6.20
CA ILE A 102 0.03 -12.64 7.16
C ILE A 102 -0.35 -13.01 8.58
N LYS A 103 0.61 -13.62 9.26
CA LYS A 103 0.57 -13.82 10.70
C LYS A 103 1.01 -12.56 11.41
N SER A 104 0.28 -12.18 12.46
CA SER A 104 0.57 -11.04 13.34
C SER A 104 2.03 -11.01 13.82
N SER A 105 2.65 -12.20 13.95
CA SER A 105 4.04 -12.36 14.38
C SER A 105 5.08 -11.79 13.42
N ILE A 106 4.77 -11.57 12.14
CA ILE A 106 5.69 -10.95 11.18
C ILE A 106 5.86 -9.45 11.49
N CYS A 107 4.79 -8.79 11.98
CA CYS A 107 4.86 -7.42 12.51
C CYS A 107 5.65 -7.31 13.83
N GLN A 108 5.76 -8.40 14.60
CA GLN A 108 6.55 -8.42 15.85
C GLN A 108 8.00 -8.86 15.63
N LYS A 109 8.26 -9.76 14.68
CA LYS A 109 9.62 -10.29 14.41
C LYS A 109 10.42 -9.43 13.44
N ILE A 110 9.77 -8.69 12.55
CA ILE A 110 10.44 -7.61 11.84
C ILE A 110 10.26 -6.35 12.69
N LYS A 111 11.33 -5.95 13.35
CA LYS A 111 11.49 -4.71 14.14
C LYS A 111 11.40 -3.46 13.23
N LEU A 112 10.35 -3.35 12.42
CA LEU A 112 10.17 -2.35 11.36
C LEU A 112 8.77 -1.71 11.37
N CYS A 113 8.08 -1.75 12.49
CA CYS A 113 7.21 -0.65 12.88
C CYS A 113 8.03 0.33 13.75
N HIS A 114 9.14 0.85 13.23
CA HIS A 114 9.81 1.97 13.90
C HIS A 114 8.99 3.23 13.63
N ILE A 115 8.06 3.52 14.55
CA ILE A 115 7.97 4.87 15.10
C ILE A 115 9.36 5.13 15.71
N TRP A 116 10.01 6.23 15.34
CA TRP A 116 11.23 6.69 15.99
C TRP A 116 10.89 7.07 17.44
N ASP A 117 10.83 6.08 18.32
CA ASP A 117 10.88 6.31 19.75
C ASP A 117 12.35 6.59 20.09
N GLY A 118 12.73 7.85 19.91
CA GLY A 118 13.78 8.46 20.71
C GLY A 118 13.32 8.49 22.16
N ILE A 119 13.42 7.34 22.83
CA ILE A 119 13.45 7.28 24.29
C ILE A 119 14.92 7.50 24.67
N LYS A 120 15.12 8.50 25.53
CA LYS A 120 16.40 8.75 26.20
C LYS A 120 16.91 7.51 26.93
#